data_AF-A0A917K0S4-F1
#
_entry.id   AF-A0A917K0S4-F1
#
_cell.length_a   1.000
_cell.length_b   1.000
_cell.length_c   1.000
_cell.angle_alpha   90.00
_cell.angle_beta   90.00
_cell.angle_gamma   90.00
#
_symmetry.space_group_name_H-M   'P 1'
#
loop_
_entity.id
_entity.type
_entity.pdbx_description
1 polymer ?
#
loop_
_entity_poly.entity_id
_entity_poly.type
_entity_poly.pdbx_seq_one_letter_code
_entity_poly.pdbx_strand_id
1 'polypeptide(L)'
;MIGTVDFNAACYDRYANLALGQLAKNLRGDEDLIARTAGAWLRAFVNANPSGKQNSTAARTKPETLLTVVRDHGAWNLANAFLRPVIGDDLLGESTRRMLDHFSRLRGFYGDDELRKVIAAAATSELPALEGSDTATSLNELVDRTLGAALEQAA
;
A
#
# COMPACT_ATOMS: atom_id res chain seq x y z
N MET A 1 11.65 35.36 -22.64
CA MET A 1 11.97 34.06 -23.26
C MET A 1 10.80 33.13 -22.95
N ILE A 2 10.17 32.53 -23.96
CA ILE A 2 9.09 31.55 -23.77
C ILE A 2 9.73 30.16 -23.63
N GLY A 3 9.30 29.38 -22.65
CA GLY A 3 9.72 28.00 -22.44
C GLY A 3 8.52 27.10 -22.19
N THR A 4 8.60 25.85 -22.65
CA THR A 4 7.55 24.83 -22.48
C THR A 4 7.90 23.92 -21.32
N VAL A 5 6.91 23.58 -20.49
CA VAL A 5 7.05 22.61 -19.39
C VAL A 5 5.88 21.63 -19.49
N ASP A 6 6.19 20.35 -19.62
CA ASP A 6 5.17 19.30 -19.62
C ASP A 6 4.61 19.08 -18.21
N PHE A 7 3.32 18.78 -18.15
CA PHE A 7 2.59 18.54 -16.90
C PHE A 7 1.61 17.38 -17.08
N ASN A 8 1.43 16.58 -16.03
CA ASN A 8 0.41 15.53 -15.98
C ASN A 8 -0.32 15.52 -14.63
N ALA A 9 -1.54 14.98 -14.64
CA ALA A 9 -2.28 14.60 -13.45
C ALA A 9 -2.76 13.17 -13.68
N ALA A 10 -2.31 12.24 -12.84
CA ALA A 10 -2.55 10.80 -13.00
C ALA A 10 -2.79 10.12 -11.65
N CYS A 11 -3.51 9.00 -11.69
CA CYS A 11 -3.57 8.07 -10.57
C CYS A 11 -2.31 7.18 -10.60
N TYR A 12 -1.54 7.19 -9.52
CA TYR A 12 -0.31 6.41 -9.40
C TYR A 12 -0.50 5.21 -8.47
N ASP A 13 -0.11 4.03 -8.93
CA ASP A 13 0.09 2.86 -8.10
C ASP A 13 1.49 2.90 -7.46
N ARG A 14 1.57 2.63 -6.14
CA ARG A 14 2.83 2.58 -5.40
C ARG A 14 2.91 1.29 -4.62
N TYR A 15 4.01 0.58 -4.81
CA TYR A 15 4.26 -0.72 -4.18
C TYR A 15 5.59 -0.74 -3.45
N ALA A 16 5.61 -1.36 -2.26
CA ALA A 16 6.82 -1.61 -1.50
C ALA A 16 6.64 -2.81 -0.56
N ASN A 17 7.75 -3.46 -0.20
CA ASN A 17 7.78 -4.55 0.77
C ASN A 17 8.81 -4.27 1.86
N LEU A 18 8.55 -4.78 3.06
CA LEU A 18 9.48 -4.76 4.17
C LEU A 18 9.69 -6.20 4.69
N ALA A 19 10.90 -6.73 4.52
CA ALA A 19 11.26 -8.04 5.04
C ALA A 19 11.64 -7.94 6.53
N LEU A 20 10.69 -8.23 7.43
CA LEU A 20 10.90 -8.10 8.88
C LEU A 20 12.04 -8.99 9.40
N GLY A 21 12.20 -10.20 8.89
CA GLY A 21 13.32 -11.07 9.28
C GLY A 21 14.70 -10.47 8.92
N GLN A 22 14.81 -9.79 7.77
CA GLN A 22 16.04 -9.09 7.40
C GLN A 22 16.24 -7.80 8.22
N LEU A 23 15.15 -7.07 8.48
CA LEU A 23 15.17 -5.90 9.34
C LEU A 23 15.65 -6.27 10.75
N ALA A 24 15.15 -7.38 11.31
CA ALA A 24 15.56 -7.89 12.62
C ALA A 24 17.06 -8.20 12.67
N LYS A 25 17.60 -8.88 11.65
CA LYS A 25 19.05 -9.13 11.53
C LYS A 25 19.85 -7.82 11.50
N ASN A 26 19.40 -6.85 10.70
CA ASN A 26 20.08 -5.55 10.58
C ASN A 26 20.05 -4.76 11.89
N LEU A 27 19.00 -4.91 12.69
CA LEU A 27 18.80 -4.26 13.98
C LEU A 27 19.18 -5.15 15.17
N ARG A 28 19.92 -6.23 14.94
CA ARG A 28 20.45 -7.14 15.97
C ARG A 28 19.39 -7.74 16.90
N GLY A 29 18.16 -7.92 16.40
CA GLY A 29 17.05 -8.50 17.16
C GLY A 29 16.42 -7.58 18.21
N ASP A 30 16.69 -6.27 18.17
CA ASP A 30 16.02 -5.31 19.07
C ASP A 30 14.55 -5.12 18.69
N GLU A 31 13.65 -5.83 19.40
CA GLU A 31 12.22 -5.88 19.11
C GLU A 31 11.54 -4.50 19.13
N ASP A 32 11.86 -3.64 20.10
CA ASP A 32 11.31 -2.28 20.18
C ASP A 32 11.75 -1.46 18.97
N LEU A 33 13.04 -1.52 18.64
CA LEU A 33 13.59 -0.78 17.50
C LEU A 33 13.02 -1.30 16.18
N ILE A 34 12.81 -2.61 16.04
CA ILE A 34 12.17 -3.23 14.86
C ILE A 34 10.74 -2.70 14.72
N ALA A 35 9.94 -2.75 15.78
CA ALA A 35 8.55 -2.30 15.76
C ALA A 35 8.43 -0.82 15.39
N ARG A 36 9.24 0.03 16.02
CA ARG A 36 9.28 1.48 15.75
C ARG A 36 9.75 1.77 14.33
N THR A 37 10.75 1.04 13.84
CA THR A 37 11.27 1.22 12.47
C THR A 37 10.25 0.81 11.43
N ALA A 38 9.58 -0.34 11.60
CA ALA A 38 8.53 -0.80 10.69
C ALA A 38 7.34 0.18 10.66
N GLY A 39 6.90 0.66 11.82
CA GLY A 39 5.82 1.63 11.90
C GLY A 39 6.16 3.00 11.34
N ALA A 40 7.39 3.47 11.56
CA ALA A 40 7.89 4.70 10.95
C ALA A 40 8.01 4.57 9.43
N TRP A 41 8.52 3.43 8.95
CA TRP A 41 8.63 3.14 7.51
C TRP A 41 7.26 3.14 6.82
N LEU A 42 6.26 2.45 7.37
CA LEU A 42 4.93 2.39 6.77
C LEU A 42 4.27 3.78 6.72
N ARG A 43 4.36 4.54 7.81
CA ARG A 43 3.89 5.93 7.85
C ARG A 43 4.66 6.82 6.87
N ALA A 44 5.97 6.67 6.77
CA ALA A 44 6.78 7.42 5.83
C ALA A 44 6.41 7.09 4.38
N PHE A 45 6.21 5.81 4.05
CA PHE A 45 5.80 5.40 2.70
C PHE A 45 4.47 6.02 2.28
N VAL A 46 3.46 5.98 3.15
CA VAL A 46 2.15 6.61 2.90
C VAL A 46 2.30 8.12 2.68
N ASN A 47 3.11 8.79 3.52
CA ASN A 47 3.24 10.25 3.52
C ASN A 47 4.28 10.81 2.54
N ALA A 48 5.17 9.97 2.01
CA ALA A 48 6.25 10.39 1.15
C ALA A 48 5.68 10.98 -0.15
N ASN A 49 6.16 12.17 -0.50
CA ASN A 49 5.81 12.85 -1.74
C ASN A 49 7.05 13.50 -2.35
N PRO A 50 7.38 13.24 -3.63
CA PRO A 50 8.58 13.80 -4.26
C PRO A 50 8.60 15.34 -4.23
N SER A 51 9.79 15.92 -3.98
CA SER A 51 9.98 17.39 -3.89
C SER A 51 10.07 18.10 -5.24
N GLY A 52 10.19 17.34 -6.33
CA GLY A 52 10.33 17.88 -7.69
C GLY A 52 9.16 18.79 -8.07
N LYS A 53 9.47 20.01 -8.52
CA LYS A 53 8.49 21.01 -9.02
C LYS A 53 7.33 21.33 -8.07
N GLN A 54 7.43 20.99 -6.79
CA GLN A 54 6.38 21.26 -5.80
C GLN A 54 6.12 22.77 -5.61
N ASN A 55 7.14 23.62 -5.69
CA ASN A 55 6.98 25.07 -5.56
C ASN A 55 6.09 25.67 -6.67
N SER A 56 6.10 25.08 -7.87
CA SER A 56 5.35 25.58 -9.03
C SER A 56 4.02 24.85 -9.28
N THR A 57 3.82 23.67 -8.69
CA THR A 57 2.64 22.81 -8.97
C THR A 57 1.85 22.38 -7.74
N ALA A 58 2.45 22.46 -6.54
CA ALA A 58 1.83 22.09 -5.26
C ALA A 58 1.16 20.69 -5.23
N ALA A 59 1.72 19.70 -5.94
CA ALA A 59 1.22 18.32 -6.00
C ALA A 59 1.45 17.54 -4.69
N ARG A 60 0.91 18.02 -3.56
CA ARG A 60 0.98 17.42 -2.22
C ARG A 60 -0.30 16.64 -1.88
N THR A 61 -0.46 15.47 -2.49
CA THR A 61 -1.63 14.61 -2.30
C THR A 61 -1.38 13.51 -1.27
N LYS A 62 -2.46 12.92 -0.75
CA LYS A 62 -2.44 11.68 0.03
C LYS A 62 -2.91 10.51 -0.84
N PRO A 63 -2.48 9.28 -0.56
CA PRO A 63 -3.01 8.10 -1.24
C PRO A 63 -4.51 7.97 -0.99
N GLU A 64 -5.24 7.63 -2.05
CA GLU A 64 -6.67 7.40 -1.98
C GLU A 64 -7.00 6.03 -1.38
N THR A 65 -6.30 4.99 -1.83
CA THR A 65 -6.50 3.60 -1.41
C THR A 65 -5.18 3.02 -0.91
N LEU A 66 -5.26 2.28 0.19
CA LEU A 66 -4.15 1.56 0.80
C LEU A 66 -4.55 0.08 0.97
N LEU A 67 -3.66 -0.81 0.56
CA LEU A 67 -3.78 -2.24 0.81
C LEU A 67 -2.49 -2.71 1.50
N THR A 68 -2.62 -3.24 2.72
CA THR A 68 -1.52 -3.89 3.43
C THR A 68 -1.76 -5.39 3.49
N VAL A 69 -0.68 -6.15 3.29
CA VAL A 69 -0.70 -7.61 3.33
C VAL A 69 0.47 -8.06 4.19
N VAL A 70 0.14 -8.73 5.29
CA VAL A 70 1.10 -9.46 6.12
C VAL A 70 1.08 -10.91 5.65
N ARG A 71 2.26 -11.42 5.31
CA ARG A 71 2.45 -12.79 4.81
C ARG A 71 3.78 -13.37 5.27
N ASP A 72 3.90 -14.68 5.21
CA ASP A 72 5.08 -15.39 5.73
C ASP A 72 6.28 -15.33 4.79
N HIS A 73 6.04 -15.41 3.48
CA HIS A 73 7.08 -15.36 2.47
C HIS A 73 6.54 -14.89 1.13
N GLY A 74 7.45 -14.50 0.24
CA GLY A 74 7.11 -13.95 -1.07
C GLY A 74 6.53 -12.54 -1.00
N ALA A 75 6.26 -11.98 -2.18
CA ALA A 75 5.62 -10.69 -2.30
C ALA A 75 4.90 -10.59 -3.64
N TRP A 76 3.69 -10.02 -3.65
CA TRP A 76 2.90 -9.84 -4.87
C TRP A 76 2.81 -8.37 -5.20
N ASN A 77 3.39 -7.97 -6.34
CA ASN A 77 3.15 -6.67 -6.92
C ASN A 77 1.88 -6.73 -7.78
N LEU A 78 0.98 -5.78 -7.60
CA LEU A 78 -0.31 -5.73 -8.28
C LEU A 78 -0.32 -4.87 -9.54
N ALA A 79 0.84 -4.40 -10.01
CA ALA A 79 0.97 -3.60 -11.23
C ALA A 79 0.25 -4.23 -12.45
N ASN A 80 0.15 -5.56 -12.48
CA ASN A 80 -0.56 -6.27 -13.55
C ASN A 80 -2.07 -5.99 -13.60
N ALA A 81 -2.67 -5.47 -12.52
CA ALA A 81 -4.04 -4.97 -12.50
C ALA A 81 -4.27 -3.82 -13.51
N PHE A 82 -3.20 -3.13 -13.90
CA PHE A 82 -3.23 -1.92 -14.72
C PHE A 82 -2.57 -2.06 -16.09
N LEU A 83 -2.19 -3.28 -16.51
CA LEU A 83 -1.64 -3.54 -17.86
C LEU A 83 -2.58 -3.04 -18.95
N ARG A 84 -3.88 -3.24 -18.76
CA ARG A 84 -4.89 -2.54 -19.53
C ARG A 84 -5.15 -1.19 -18.85
N PRO A 85 -4.96 -0.06 -19.55
CA PRO A 85 -5.19 1.26 -18.97
C PRO A 85 -6.57 1.38 -18.33
N VAL A 86 -6.62 2.10 -17.22
CA VAL A 86 -7.87 2.52 -16.58
C VAL A 86 -8.43 3.71 -17.36
N ILE A 87 -9.70 3.64 -17.74
CA ILE A 87 -10.38 4.66 -18.54
C ILE A 87 -11.76 4.89 -17.91
N GLY A 88 -12.17 6.16 -17.81
CA GLY A 88 -13.47 6.55 -17.27
C GLY A 88 -13.37 7.89 -16.54
N ASP A 89 -14.52 8.37 -16.05
CA ASP A 89 -14.62 9.64 -15.33
C ASP A 89 -14.11 9.53 -13.89
N ASP A 90 -14.27 8.36 -13.27
CA ASP A 90 -13.73 8.04 -11.95
C ASP A 90 -12.52 7.09 -12.06
N LEU A 91 -11.36 7.70 -12.32
CA LEU A 91 -10.10 6.95 -12.41
C LEU A 91 -9.70 6.34 -11.06
N LEU A 92 -10.03 6.97 -9.93
CA LEU A 92 -9.61 6.52 -8.60
C LEU A 92 -10.42 5.30 -8.15
N GLY A 93 -11.75 5.37 -8.24
CA GLY A 93 -12.63 4.26 -7.89
C GLY A 93 -12.42 3.06 -8.80
N GLU A 94 -12.31 3.25 -10.11
CA GLU A 94 -12.05 2.15 -11.04
C GLU A 94 -10.64 1.54 -10.84
N SER A 95 -9.62 2.35 -10.55
CA SER A 95 -8.28 1.82 -10.21
C SER A 95 -8.32 1.01 -8.93
N THR A 96 -9.03 1.49 -7.90
CA THR A 96 -9.24 0.78 -6.62
C THR A 96 -9.90 -0.57 -6.86
N ARG A 97 -11.00 -0.59 -7.63
CA ARG A 97 -11.71 -1.82 -7.96
C ARG A 97 -10.83 -2.82 -8.71
N ARG A 98 -10.09 -2.37 -9.73
CA ARG A 98 -9.18 -3.26 -10.50
C ARG A 98 -8.06 -3.84 -9.66
N MET A 99 -7.47 -3.04 -8.78
CA MET A 99 -6.41 -3.51 -7.87
C MET A 99 -6.93 -4.64 -6.98
N LEU A 100 -8.09 -4.43 -6.37
CA LEU A 100 -8.69 -5.37 -5.42
C LEU A 100 -9.24 -6.62 -6.12
N ASP A 101 -9.88 -6.48 -7.27
CA ASP A 101 -10.31 -7.62 -8.10
C ASP A 101 -9.11 -8.47 -8.54
N HIS A 102 -7.99 -7.84 -8.93
CA HIS A 102 -6.78 -8.55 -9.30
C HIS A 102 -6.20 -9.31 -8.11
N PHE A 103 -6.12 -8.67 -6.94
CA PHE A 103 -5.67 -9.31 -5.72
C PHE A 103 -6.55 -10.49 -5.32
N SER A 104 -7.88 -10.36 -5.37
CA SER A 104 -8.84 -11.45 -5.13
C SER A 104 -8.63 -12.63 -6.06
N ARG A 105 -8.38 -12.39 -7.35
CA ARG A 105 -8.10 -13.46 -8.32
C ARG A 105 -6.77 -14.17 -8.04
N LEU A 106 -5.74 -13.43 -7.65
CA LEU A 106 -4.46 -14.03 -7.25
C LEU A 106 -4.65 -14.92 -6.03
N ARG A 107 -5.37 -14.44 -5.01
CA ARG A 107 -5.71 -15.24 -3.81
C ARG A 107 -6.49 -16.49 -4.16
N GLY A 108 -7.51 -16.39 -5.00
CA GLY A 108 -8.32 -17.54 -5.40
C GLY A 108 -7.55 -18.59 -6.18
N PHE A 109 -6.50 -18.21 -6.93
CA PHE A 109 -5.70 -19.15 -7.72
C PHE A 109 -4.50 -19.71 -6.95
N TYR A 110 -3.73 -18.86 -6.26
CA TYR A 110 -2.51 -19.25 -5.55
C TYR A 110 -2.76 -19.67 -4.10
N GLY A 111 -3.98 -19.49 -3.58
CA GLY A 111 -4.32 -19.74 -2.17
C GLY A 111 -4.04 -18.54 -1.27
N ASP A 112 -4.55 -18.61 -0.04
CA ASP A 112 -4.38 -17.60 1.00
C ASP A 112 -3.78 -18.12 2.30
N ASP A 113 -3.32 -19.38 2.33
CA ASP A 113 -2.69 -20.02 3.50
C ASP A 113 -1.49 -19.23 4.05
N GLU A 114 -0.76 -18.52 3.19
CA GLU A 114 0.41 -17.72 3.57
C GLU A 114 0.06 -16.29 4.01
N LEU A 115 -1.19 -15.87 3.85
CA LEU A 115 -1.64 -14.50 4.12
C LEU A 115 -2.14 -14.42 5.56
N ARG A 116 -1.28 -13.96 6.46
CA ARG A 116 -1.64 -13.77 7.88
C ARG A 116 -2.64 -12.64 8.09
N LYS A 117 -2.55 -11.56 7.30
CA LYS A 117 -3.48 -10.43 7.43
C LYS A 117 -3.60 -9.65 6.13
N VAL A 118 -4.82 -9.27 5.79
CA VAL A 118 -5.12 -8.37 4.68
C VAL A 118 -5.98 -7.24 5.21
N ILE A 119 -5.55 -6.00 4.98
CA ILE A 119 -6.31 -4.81 5.41
C ILE A 119 -6.36 -3.80 4.26
N ALA A 120 -7.56 -3.38 3.91
CA ALA A 120 -7.80 -2.31 2.96
C ALA A 120 -8.31 -1.05 3.67
N ALA A 121 -7.95 0.11 3.15
CA ALA A 121 -8.51 1.39 3.56
C ALA A 121 -8.63 2.30 2.33
N ALA A 122 -9.70 3.09 2.25
CA ALA A 122 -9.87 4.13 1.24
C ALA A 122 -10.35 5.42 1.90
N ALA A 123 -9.93 6.56 1.36
CA ALA A 123 -10.29 7.86 1.89
C ALA A 123 -11.68 8.32 1.44
N THR A 124 -12.04 8.09 0.18
CA THR A 124 -13.31 8.53 -0.42
C THR A 124 -14.01 7.46 -1.25
N SER A 125 -13.26 6.50 -1.81
CA SER A 125 -13.78 5.43 -2.66
C SER A 125 -14.49 4.35 -1.85
N GLU A 126 -15.57 3.79 -2.40
CA GLU A 126 -16.14 2.56 -1.86
C GLU A 126 -15.17 1.40 -2.07
N LEU A 127 -14.87 0.68 -0.99
CA LEU A 127 -14.08 -0.54 -1.07
C LEU A 127 -15.00 -1.70 -1.45
N PRO A 128 -14.76 -2.40 -2.58
CA PRO A 128 -15.43 -3.65 -2.87
C PRO A 128 -15.15 -4.65 -1.75
N ALA A 129 -16.15 -5.48 -1.45
CA ALA A 129 -16.00 -6.55 -0.48
C ALA A 129 -14.87 -7.51 -0.89
N LEU A 130 -13.96 -7.74 0.03
CA LEU A 130 -12.83 -8.66 -0.10
C LEU A 130 -12.96 -9.70 1.00
N GLU A 131 -13.29 -10.93 0.61
CA GLU A 131 -13.47 -12.03 1.56
C GLU A 131 -12.19 -12.27 2.40
N GLY A 132 -12.38 -12.42 3.71
CA GLY A 132 -11.27 -12.61 4.65
C GLY A 132 -10.33 -11.42 4.78
N SER A 133 -10.75 -10.22 4.33
CA SER A 133 -10.01 -8.98 4.56
C SER A 133 -10.72 -8.08 5.55
N ASP A 134 -9.92 -7.27 6.23
CA ASP A 134 -10.39 -6.23 7.12
C ASP A 134 -10.45 -4.89 6.41
N THR A 135 -11.39 -4.03 6.81
CA THR A 135 -11.39 -2.62 6.44
C THR A 135 -10.96 -1.77 7.63
N ALA A 136 -10.02 -0.85 7.40
CA ALA A 136 -9.64 0.17 8.38
C ALA A 136 -10.24 1.52 8.01
N THR A 137 -10.65 2.28 9.02
CA THR A 137 -11.31 3.59 8.87
C THR A 137 -10.33 4.77 8.96
N SER A 138 -9.09 4.51 9.37
CA SER A 138 -8.05 5.53 9.47
C SER A 138 -6.66 4.96 9.21
N LEU A 139 -5.70 5.83 8.88
CA LEU A 139 -4.31 5.44 8.72
C LEU A 139 -3.72 4.83 10.00
N ASN A 140 -4.07 5.37 11.17
CA ASN A 140 -3.56 4.82 12.44
C ASN A 140 -4.06 3.40 12.64
N GLU A 141 -5.36 3.17 12.45
CA GLU A 141 -5.96 1.84 12.56
C GLU A 141 -5.33 0.85 11.56
N LEU A 142 -5.15 1.27 10.30
CA LEU A 142 -4.49 0.45 9.28
C LEU A 142 -3.09 0.03 9.73
N VAL A 143 -2.29 0.99 10.20
CA VAL A 143 -0.90 0.70 10.61
C VAL A 143 -0.87 -0.18 11.85
N ASP A 144 -1.65 0.13 12.87
CA ASP A 144 -1.59 -0.58 14.15
C ASP A 144 -2.03 -2.05 13.97
N ARG A 145 -3.08 -2.30 13.19
CA ARG A 145 -3.53 -3.66 12.86
C ARG A 145 -2.54 -4.41 11.96
N THR A 146 -1.91 -3.71 11.00
CA THR A 146 -0.88 -4.30 10.14
C THR A 146 0.35 -4.71 10.96
N LEU A 147 0.84 -3.84 11.84
CA LEU A 147 2.02 -4.11 12.67
C LEU A 147 1.73 -5.16 13.74
N GLY A 148 0.56 -5.13 14.37
CA GLY A 148 0.14 -6.15 15.33
C GLY A 148 0.22 -7.54 14.70
N ALA A 149 -0.43 -7.73 13.56
CA ALA A 149 -0.35 -9.00 12.84
C ALA A 149 1.08 -9.32 12.37
N ALA A 150 1.86 -8.33 11.93
CA ALA A 150 3.20 -8.58 11.40
C ALA A 150 4.22 -9.01 12.47
N LEU A 151 4.10 -8.50 13.70
CA LEU A 151 5.07 -8.68 14.79
C LEU A 151 4.70 -9.79 15.78
N GLU A 152 3.45 -10.26 15.82
CA GLU A 152 2.97 -11.34 16.72
C GLU A 152 3.72 -12.68 16.62
N GLN A 153 4.60 -12.88 15.62
CA GLN A 153 5.42 -14.10 15.46
C GLN A 153 6.92 -13.81 15.27
N ALA A 154 7.38 -12.58 15.54
CA ALA A 154 8.81 -12.26 15.53
C ALA A 154 9.52 -12.60 16.87
N ALA A 155 8.76 -13.07 17.86
CA ALA A 155 9.21 -13.49 19.19
C ALA A 155 9.30 -15.01 19.33
#